data_AF-A0A357BKH4-F1
#
_entry.id   AF-A0A357BKH4-F1
#
_cell.length_a   1.000
_cell.length_b   1.000
_cell.length_c   1.000
_cell.angle_alpha   90.00
_cell.angle_beta   90.00
_cell.angle_gamma   90.00
#
_symmetry.space_group_name_H-M   'P 1'
#
loop_
_entity.id
_entity.type
_entity.pdbx_description
1 polymer ?
#
loop_
_entity_poly.entity_id
_entity_poly.type
_entity_poly.pdbx_seq_one_letter_code
_entity_poly.pdbx_strand_id
1 'polypeptide(L)'
;MTGRIIYQQIQNVSLSRFFVAFVPKRPILLKKLGYIICFYFPKKGHIYMKLLWVWLMVVLFALLGCEKKENPAAFSQADTKKQGLLEKQTSYSGYDDSRINEPSLQNNLFHPFYIFMDKGFSQNHYIPSGFMPNGNCISLDDTWRENCQAGKTCMKITFDVECSRQNQKWAGIYWLNPPNNWGKKKGGYNLTGAEKLTFWARGEKGGEKIQEFTVGGITGDFSDSDTAAIGPVILSREWRKYTIDLRGKDLTYISGGFAWSTSEEANPDACMFYLDEIKFE
;
A
#
# COMPACT_ATOMS: atom_id res chain seq x y z
N MET A 1 -55.59 -30.82 -42.83
CA MET A 1 -54.44 -29.89 -42.80
C MET A 1 -53.49 -30.39 -41.71
N THR A 2 -52.57 -31.29 -42.08
CA THR A 2 -51.08 -31.16 -41.97
C THR A 2 -50.56 -31.00 -40.53
N GLY A 3 -49.78 -31.88 -39.90
CA GLY A 3 -49.14 -33.18 -40.23
C GLY A 3 -47.84 -33.39 -39.40
N ARG A 4 -47.43 -34.65 -39.17
CA ARG A 4 -46.09 -35.25 -38.81
C ARG A 4 -46.12 -36.17 -37.56
N ILE A 5 -46.02 -37.52 -37.69
CA ILE A 5 -44.85 -38.42 -37.95
C ILE A 5 -43.92 -38.53 -36.72
N ILE A 6 -43.38 -39.67 -36.21
CA ILE A 6 -43.61 -41.13 -36.09
C ILE A 6 -42.36 -41.70 -35.34
N TYR A 7 -42.56 -42.61 -34.38
CA TYR A 7 -41.77 -43.78 -33.88
C TYR A 7 -40.23 -43.78 -33.62
N GLN A 8 -39.83 -44.39 -32.48
CA GLN A 8 -39.11 -45.68 -32.27
C GLN A 8 -38.46 -45.68 -30.85
N GLN A 9 -38.74 -46.57 -29.88
CA GLN A 9 -38.68 -48.04 -29.72
C GLN A 9 -37.34 -48.61 -29.14
N ILE A 10 -37.30 -48.73 -27.81
CA ILE A 10 -36.98 -49.91 -26.95
C ILE A 10 -35.68 -50.75 -27.19
N GLN A 11 -34.85 -50.96 -26.15
CA GLN A 11 -34.62 -52.27 -25.45
C GLN A 11 -33.52 -52.23 -24.37
N ASN A 12 -33.78 -53.00 -23.30
CA ASN A 12 -32.97 -53.26 -22.10
C ASN A 12 -31.93 -54.36 -22.31
N VAL A 13 -30.85 -54.37 -21.51
CA VAL A 13 -30.14 -55.60 -21.12
C VAL A 13 -29.65 -55.50 -19.66
N SER A 14 -29.91 -56.57 -18.90
CA SER A 14 -29.52 -56.87 -17.52
C SER A 14 -28.31 -57.82 -17.51
N LEU A 15 -27.47 -57.81 -16.45
CA LEU A 15 -27.16 -59.00 -15.61
C LEU A 15 -25.89 -58.89 -14.72
N SER A 16 -26.12 -59.18 -13.43
CA SER A 16 -25.36 -60.05 -12.50
C SER A 16 -24.02 -59.66 -11.84
N ARG A 17 -24.01 -60.00 -10.54
CA ARG A 17 -23.00 -59.91 -9.46
C ARG A 17 -21.82 -60.87 -9.64
N PHE A 18 -20.67 -60.55 -9.04
CA PHE A 18 -19.83 -61.52 -8.30
C PHE A 18 -19.04 -60.82 -7.17
N PHE A 19 -18.95 -61.49 -6.03
CA PHE A 19 -18.26 -61.13 -4.79
C PHE A 19 -17.31 -62.29 -4.49
N VAL A 20 -15.99 -62.08 -4.31
CA VAL A 20 -15.10 -62.92 -3.47
C VAL A 20 -13.87 -62.10 -3.05
N ALA A 21 -13.56 -62.12 -1.76
CA ALA A 21 -12.37 -61.58 -1.10
C ALA A 21 -11.23 -62.63 -1.01
N PHE A 22 -9.96 -62.24 -0.89
CA PHE A 22 -8.95 -62.98 -0.10
C PHE A 22 -7.68 -62.14 0.18
N VAL A 23 -7.13 -62.35 1.39
CA VAL A 23 -6.05 -61.59 2.08
C VAL A 23 -4.67 -62.34 1.95
N PRO A 24 -3.57 -62.00 2.66
CA PRO A 24 -2.21 -61.81 2.10
C PRO A 24 -1.23 -62.96 2.43
N LYS A 25 0.06 -62.89 2.02
CA LYS A 25 1.18 -63.61 2.67
C LYS A 25 2.58 -63.06 2.29
N ARG A 26 3.43 -62.84 3.32
CA ARG A 26 4.90 -62.61 3.31
C ARG A 26 5.66 -63.98 3.18
N PRO A 27 6.93 -64.20 3.61
CA PRO A 27 8.18 -63.38 3.79
C PRO A 27 9.46 -64.08 3.22
N ILE A 28 10.64 -63.44 3.25
CA ILE A 28 11.95 -64.12 3.41
C ILE A 28 12.86 -63.32 4.37
N LEU A 29 13.59 -64.05 5.21
CA LEU A 29 14.40 -63.70 6.36
C LEU A 29 15.88 -63.98 6.05
N LEU A 30 16.85 -63.15 6.48
CA LEU A 30 18.07 -63.65 7.15
C LEU A 30 18.91 -62.54 7.80
N LYS A 31 19.50 -62.95 8.92
CA LYS A 31 20.04 -62.20 10.06
C LYS A 31 21.44 -61.61 9.79
N LYS A 32 21.78 -60.51 10.47
CA LYS A 32 23.01 -60.40 11.28
C LYS A 32 22.93 -59.25 12.28
N LEU A 33 23.55 -59.49 13.44
CA LEU A 33 23.50 -58.73 14.69
C LEU A 33 24.09 -57.31 14.58
N GLY A 34 23.51 -56.39 15.36
CA GLY A 34 24.12 -55.10 15.69
C GLY A 34 23.22 -54.32 16.64
N TYR A 35 23.46 -54.43 17.95
CA TYR A 35 22.84 -53.59 18.97
C TYR A 35 23.36 -52.15 18.80
N ILE A 36 22.47 -51.21 18.46
CA ILE A 36 22.72 -49.78 18.64
C ILE A 36 21.48 -49.18 19.28
N ILE A 37 21.63 -48.79 20.55
CA ILE A 37 20.70 -47.95 21.29
C ILE A 37 20.86 -46.53 20.71
N CYS A 38 19.88 -46.07 19.92
CA CYS A 38 19.80 -44.68 19.50
C CYS A 38 18.61 -44.02 20.19
N PHE A 39 18.94 -43.04 21.02
CA PHE A 39 18.01 -42.24 21.81
C PHE A 39 17.11 -41.38 20.92
N TYR A 40 15.84 -41.34 21.31
CA TYR A 40 14.81 -40.45 20.79
C TYR A 40 15.14 -39.00 21.19
N PHE A 41 15.41 -38.12 20.23
CA PHE A 41 15.59 -36.68 20.46
C PHE A 41 14.31 -35.91 20.06
N PRO A 42 13.47 -35.46 21.02
CA PRO A 42 12.51 -34.40 20.74
C PRO A 42 13.22 -33.04 20.77
N LYS A 43 13.31 -32.40 19.60
CA LYS A 43 13.93 -31.08 19.40
C LYS A 43 13.02 -29.96 19.92
N LYS A 44 12.98 -29.75 21.24
CA LYS A 44 12.41 -28.53 21.87
C LYS A 44 13.31 -28.08 23.02
N GLY A 45 14.25 -27.17 22.74
CA GLY A 45 15.19 -26.68 23.75
C GLY A 45 15.85 -25.34 23.43
N HIS A 46 15.29 -24.50 22.56
CA HIS A 46 15.93 -23.23 22.15
C HIS A 46 15.21 -21.94 22.57
N ILE A 47 14.09 -22.04 23.29
CA ILE A 47 13.27 -20.87 23.67
C ILE A 47 13.52 -20.43 25.12
N TYR A 48 13.84 -21.34 26.03
CA TYR A 48 14.02 -21.00 27.45
C TYR A 48 15.37 -20.34 27.78
N MET A 49 16.39 -20.47 26.92
CA MET A 49 17.72 -19.89 27.17
C MET A 49 17.86 -18.43 26.70
N LYS A 50 16.96 -17.95 25.82
CA LYS A 50 16.94 -16.55 25.38
C LYS A 50 16.13 -15.63 26.30
N LEU A 51 15.10 -16.16 26.97
CA LEU A 51 14.29 -15.39 27.92
C LEU A 51 15.02 -15.11 29.24
N LEU A 52 15.93 -15.98 29.66
CA LEU A 52 16.74 -15.79 30.87
C LEU A 52 17.80 -14.67 30.71
N TRP A 53 18.31 -14.46 29.50
CA TRP A 53 19.31 -13.42 29.19
C TRP A 53 18.70 -12.02 29.04
N VAL A 54 17.48 -11.92 28.50
CA VAL A 54 16.75 -10.64 28.37
C VAL A 54 16.34 -10.12 29.76
N TRP A 55 15.96 -11.01 30.68
CA TRP A 55 15.63 -10.64 32.05
C TRP A 55 16.85 -10.15 32.85
N LEU A 56 18.03 -10.71 32.61
CA LEU A 56 19.28 -10.32 33.29
C LEU A 56 19.82 -8.95 32.81
N MET A 57 19.53 -8.58 31.56
CA MET A 57 19.92 -7.27 30.99
C MET A 57 18.97 -6.13 31.41
N VAL A 58 17.68 -6.41 31.64
CA VAL A 58 16.72 -5.42 32.14
C VAL A 58 16.97 -5.07 33.62
N VAL A 59 17.46 -6.02 34.42
CA VAL A 59 17.83 -5.78 35.83
C VAL A 59 19.15 -5.01 35.97
N LEU A 60 20.09 -5.15 35.02
CA LEU A 60 21.35 -4.39 35.05
C LEU A 60 21.20 -2.91 34.67
N PHE A 61 20.18 -2.54 33.89
CA PHE A 61 19.93 -1.14 33.50
C PHE A 61 19.19 -0.31 34.57
N ALA A 62 18.65 -0.95 35.61
CA ALA A 62 17.94 -0.28 36.70
C ALA A 62 18.83 0.13 37.89
N LEU A 63 20.14 -0.18 37.86
CA LEU A 63 21.09 0.11 38.95
C LEU A 63 22.13 1.19 38.63
N LEU A 64 22.04 1.84 37.47
CA LEU A 64 22.84 3.01 37.13
C LEU A 64 21.94 4.24 37.14
N GLY A 65 21.63 4.70 38.35
CA GLY A 65 20.95 5.95 38.61
C GLY A 65 21.79 7.14 38.13
N CYS A 66 21.13 8.09 37.48
CA CYS A 66 21.61 9.46 37.36
C CYS A 66 20.82 10.37 38.29
N GLU A 67 21.61 11.14 39.01
CA GLU A 67 21.38 11.94 40.19
C GLU A 67 20.53 13.19 39.90
N LYS A 68 19.51 13.41 40.75
CA LYS A 68 18.72 14.66 40.82
C LYS A 68 19.60 15.77 41.42
N LYS A 69 19.75 16.91 40.72
CA LYS A 69 20.13 18.18 41.34
C LYS A 69 18.94 19.13 41.31
N GLU A 70 18.36 19.38 42.48
CA GLU A 70 17.58 20.57 42.77
C GLU A 70 18.54 21.64 43.34
N ASN A 71 18.38 22.89 42.92
CA ASN A 71 18.67 24.02 43.81
C ASN A 71 17.76 25.22 43.46
N PRO A 72 17.36 26.01 44.46
CA PRO A 72 16.25 26.95 44.38
C PRO A 72 16.73 28.38 44.08
N ALA A 73 15.86 29.19 43.48
CA ALA A 73 15.84 30.63 43.70
C ALA A 73 14.48 31.19 43.26
N ALA A 74 13.59 31.38 44.24
CA ALA A 74 12.50 32.32 44.15
C ALA A 74 13.01 33.69 44.64
N PHE A 75 12.79 34.75 43.86
CA PHE A 75 12.78 36.12 44.37
C PHE A 75 11.65 36.91 43.71
N SER A 76 11.18 37.91 44.44
CA SER A 76 9.80 38.35 44.57
C SER A 76 9.29 39.37 43.55
N GLN A 77 7.98 39.53 43.59
CA GLN A 77 7.15 40.57 42.97
C GLN A 77 7.44 42.00 43.48
N ALA A 78 6.81 42.95 42.76
CA ALA A 78 6.52 44.35 43.09
C ALA A 78 7.63 45.35 42.66
N ASP A 79 7.39 46.51 42.05
CA ASP A 79 6.30 47.47 42.24
C ASP A 79 6.23 48.56 41.12
N THR A 80 4.99 48.93 40.76
CA THR A 80 4.46 50.31 40.66
C THR A 80 5.01 51.37 39.66
N LYS A 81 4.23 51.56 38.57
CA LYS A 81 3.47 52.78 38.18
C LYS A 81 4.18 54.17 38.21
N LYS A 82 4.26 54.85 37.05
CA LYS A 82 3.84 56.27 36.85
C LYS A 82 3.90 56.75 35.40
N GLN A 83 2.82 57.45 34.99
CA GLN A 83 2.61 58.19 33.74
C GLN A 83 3.23 59.60 33.77
N GLY A 84 3.41 60.21 32.58
CA GLY A 84 3.58 61.66 32.36
C GLY A 84 4.55 61.93 31.20
N LEU A 85 4.12 61.94 29.94
CA LEU A 85 3.54 63.07 29.20
C LEU A 85 4.51 64.25 29.00
N LEU A 86 5.19 64.28 27.84
CA LEU A 86 5.63 65.53 27.21
C LEU A 86 5.52 65.37 25.69
N GLU A 87 4.49 66.02 25.14
CA GLU A 87 4.25 66.18 23.73
C GLU A 87 4.99 67.42 23.23
N LYS A 88 5.75 67.30 22.14
CA LYS A 88 5.81 68.37 21.14
C LYS A 88 6.31 67.87 19.78
N GLN A 89 5.45 68.04 18.79
CA GLN A 89 5.67 67.82 17.35
C GLN A 89 6.86 68.62 16.81
N THR A 90 7.62 68.03 15.87
CA THR A 90 8.00 68.74 14.63
C THR A 90 8.39 67.80 13.50
N SER A 91 7.74 68.03 12.35
CA SER A 91 8.23 67.94 10.95
C SER A 91 8.74 66.62 10.34
N TYR A 92 7.98 66.17 9.33
CA TYR A 92 8.39 65.47 8.10
C TYR A 92 9.79 65.85 7.56
N SER A 93 10.65 64.86 7.32
CA SER A 93 11.05 64.40 5.97
C SER A 93 12.19 63.37 6.06
N GLY A 94 12.10 62.28 5.29
CA GLY A 94 13.23 61.42 4.97
C GLY A 94 13.33 60.15 5.82
N TYR A 95 12.50 59.16 5.54
CA TYR A 95 12.79 57.77 5.92
C TYR A 95 13.34 57.05 4.70
N ASP A 96 14.66 56.87 4.69
CA ASP A 96 15.37 55.94 3.83
C ASP A 96 14.95 54.53 4.25
N ASP A 97 14.01 53.96 3.50
CA ASP A 97 13.51 52.62 3.69
C ASP A 97 14.33 51.63 2.88
N SER A 98 15.60 51.44 3.26
CA SER A 98 16.34 50.24 2.89
C SER A 98 15.93 49.07 3.79
N ARG A 99 14.63 48.74 3.85
CA ARG A 99 14.18 47.43 4.30
C ARG A 99 14.51 46.44 3.19
N ILE A 100 15.57 45.70 3.45
CA ILE A 100 15.89 44.44 2.80
C ILE A 100 14.58 43.67 2.57
N ASN A 101 14.30 43.38 1.31
CA ASN A 101 13.27 42.43 0.92
C ASN A 101 13.58 41.10 1.61
N GLU A 102 12.95 40.84 2.76
CA GLU A 102 12.78 39.48 3.27
C GLU A 102 12.08 38.69 2.16
N PRO A 103 12.73 37.71 1.52
CA PRO A 103 12.05 36.85 0.57
C PRO A 103 10.98 36.13 1.37
N SER A 104 9.71 36.40 1.07
CA SER A 104 8.60 35.72 1.72
C SER A 104 8.85 34.22 1.62
N LEU A 105 8.91 33.55 2.78
CA LEU A 105 9.04 32.10 2.97
C LEU A 105 7.81 31.32 2.44
N GLN A 106 7.11 31.89 1.47
CA GLN A 106 5.81 31.48 0.94
C GLN A 106 5.94 30.99 -0.51
N ASN A 107 7.13 31.09 -1.13
CA ASN A 107 7.35 30.79 -2.54
C ASN A 107 7.92 29.39 -2.85
N ASN A 108 7.99 28.48 -1.87
CA ASN A 108 8.52 27.12 -2.08
C ASN A 108 7.59 26.01 -1.56
N LEU A 109 6.30 26.29 -1.37
CA LEU A 109 5.35 25.22 -0.99
C LEU A 109 5.00 24.38 -2.22
N PHE A 110 5.20 23.07 -2.14
CA PHE A 110 4.69 22.14 -3.15
C PHE A 110 3.16 22.22 -3.17
N HIS A 111 2.59 22.40 -4.35
CA HIS A 111 1.14 22.44 -4.52
C HIS A 111 0.63 21.03 -4.78
N PRO A 112 -0.48 20.59 -4.15
CA PRO A 112 -0.99 19.25 -4.33
C PRO A 112 -1.17 18.90 -5.82
N PHE A 113 -0.55 17.79 -6.23
CA PHE A 113 -0.57 17.33 -7.62
C PHE A 113 -1.44 16.07 -7.69
N TYR A 114 -2.66 16.23 -8.17
CA TYR A 114 -3.65 15.15 -8.20
C TYR A 114 -3.38 14.16 -9.33
N ILE A 115 -3.41 12.88 -8.98
CA ILE A 115 -3.60 11.79 -9.93
C ILE A 115 -5.10 11.57 -10.13
N PHE A 116 -5.87 11.56 -9.03
CA PHE A 116 -7.31 11.43 -9.06
C PHE A 116 -7.96 12.16 -7.88
N MET A 117 -8.88 13.08 -8.19
CA MET A 117 -9.83 13.69 -7.25
C MET A 117 -11.26 13.25 -7.57
N ASP A 118 -11.68 13.50 -8.81
CA ASP A 118 -13.01 13.17 -9.33
C ASP A 118 -12.89 12.89 -10.82
N LYS A 119 -13.76 12.06 -11.40
CA LYS A 119 -13.82 11.89 -12.85
C LYS A 119 -14.03 13.23 -13.54
N GLY A 120 -13.15 13.55 -14.48
CA GLY A 120 -13.24 14.76 -15.29
C GLY A 120 -12.74 16.01 -14.58
N PHE A 121 -12.16 15.89 -13.37
CA PHE A 121 -11.43 16.98 -12.76
C PHE A 121 -10.23 17.36 -13.62
N SER A 122 -10.16 18.63 -14.01
CA SER A 122 -9.18 19.11 -15.00
C SER A 122 -7.73 19.08 -14.52
N GLN A 123 -7.50 18.95 -13.21
CA GLN A 123 -6.17 18.80 -12.63
C GLN A 123 -5.86 17.35 -12.23
N ASN A 124 -6.64 16.36 -12.68
CA ASN A 124 -6.18 14.98 -12.63
C ASN A 124 -5.05 14.79 -13.66
N HIS A 125 -3.96 14.19 -13.20
CA HIS A 125 -2.81 13.84 -14.01
C HIS A 125 -2.63 12.32 -14.07
N TYR A 126 -1.87 11.86 -15.05
CA TYR A 126 -1.68 10.43 -15.37
C TYR A 126 -2.98 9.72 -15.79
N ILE A 127 -2.85 8.63 -16.55
CA ILE A 127 -3.99 7.86 -17.03
C ILE A 127 -3.82 6.39 -16.62
N PRO A 128 -4.84 5.76 -16.00
CA PRO A 128 -4.82 4.33 -15.65
C PRO A 128 -4.81 3.49 -16.93
N SER A 129 -3.63 3.23 -17.44
CA SER A 129 -3.42 2.63 -18.76
C SER A 129 -2.39 1.51 -18.72
N GLY A 130 -1.57 1.45 -17.68
CA GLY A 130 -0.61 0.38 -17.48
C GLY A 130 -1.24 -0.85 -16.82
N PHE A 131 -2.21 -1.49 -17.49
CA PHE A 131 -2.82 -2.72 -16.99
C PHE A 131 -1.82 -3.88 -17.05
N MET A 132 -1.65 -4.58 -15.94
CA MET A 132 -0.68 -5.66 -15.79
C MET A 132 -1.35 -6.97 -15.35
N PRO A 133 -0.81 -8.12 -15.78
CA PRO A 133 0.17 -8.27 -16.86
C PRO A 133 -0.43 -8.03 -18.26
N ASN A 134 -1.76 -8.17 -18.40
CA ASN A 134 -2.48 -7.96 -19.67
C ASN A 134 -3.84 -7.27 -19.51
N GLY A 135 -4.30 -7.01 -18.30
CA GLY A 135 -5.58 -6.33 -18.02
C GLY A 135 -6.83 -7.20 -18.14
N ASN A 136 -6.72 -8.46 -18.58
CA ASN A 136 -7.88 -9.32 -18.86
C ASN A 136 -8.77 -9.58 -17.63
N CYS A 137 -8.18 -9.61 -16.43
CA CYS A 137 -8.86 -9.97 -15.19
C CYS A 137 -9.06 -8.78 -14.25
N ILE A 138 -9.02 -7.55 -14.78
CA ILE A 138 -9.21 -6.32 -14.01
C ILE A 138 -10.32 -5.50 -14.63
N SER A 139 -11.25 -5.03 -13.79
CA SER A 139 -12.20 -3.97 -14.14
C SER A 139 -11.91 -2.73 -13.30
N LEU A 140 -11.92 -1.57 -13.96
CA LEU A 140 -11.80 -0.26 -13.34
C LEU A 140 -13.03 0.57 -13.73
N ASP A 141 -13.78 1.01 -12.72
CA ASP A 141 -14.83 2.02 -12.85
C ASP A 141 -14.40 3.27 -12.08
N ASP A 142 -13.90 4.26 -12.80
CA ASP A 142 -13.50 5.56 -12.24
C ASP A 142 -14.65 6.58 -12.19
N THR A 143 -15.88 6.12 -12.40
CA THR A 143 -17.11 6.90 -12.32
C THR A 143 -18.04 6.45 -11.20
N TRP A 144 -17.56 5.56 -10.33
CA TRP A 144 -18.33 5.00 -9.21
C TRP A 144 -18.76 6.11 -8.25
N ARG A 145 -20.03 6.12 -7.83
CA ARG A 145 -20.61 7.22 -7.03
C ARG A 145 -21.04 6.83 -5.61
N GLU A 146 -20.98 5.54 -5.27
CA GLU A 146 -21.50 5.07 -3.99
C GLU A 146 -20.41 4.99 -2.93
N ASN A 147 -20.63 5.62 -1.79
CA ASN A 147 -19.73 5.58 -0.64
C ASN A 147 -18.28 5.96 -1.03
N CYS A 148 -18.13 7.04 -1.80
CA CYS A 148 -16.84 7.66 -2.06
C CYS A 148 -16.35 8.41 -0.83
N GLN A 149 -15.03 8.55 -0.71
CA GLN A 149 -14.46 9.23 0.44
C GLN A 149 -14.77 10.72 0.36
N ALA A 150 -14.54 11.31 -0.80
CA ALA A 150 -14.80 12.71 -1.10
C ALA A 150 -15.37 12.85 -2.52
N GLY A 151 -15.73 14.08 -2.87
CA GLY A 151 -16.15 14.40 -4.23
C GLY A 151 -17.44 13.72 -4.67
N LYS A 152 -17.57 13.55 -5.99
CA LYS A 152 -18.74 12.96 -6.66
C LYS A 152 -18.50 11.52 -7.09
N THR A 153 -17.24 11.16 -7.28
CA THR A 153 -16.81 9.89 -7.88
C THR A 153 -15.51 9.41 -7.27
N CYS A 154 -15.39 8.10 -7.15
CA CYS A 154 -14.19 7.41 -6.72
C CYS A 154 -13.92 6.24 -7.67
N MET A 155 -12.78 5.57 -7.50
CA MET A 155 -12.42 4.43 -8.34
C MET A 155 -12.82 3.13 -7.67
N LYS A 156 -13.64 2.32 -8.35
CA LYS A 156 -13.90 0.94 -7.98
C LYS A 156 -13.03 0.03 -8.85
N ILE A 157 -12.27 -0.84 -8.20
CA ILE A 157 -11.38 -1.79 -8.84
C ILE A 157 -11.82 -3.20 -8.47
N THR A 158 -11.95 -4.06 -9.48
CA THR A 158 -12.27 -5.47 -9.31
C THR A 158 -11.17 -6.31 -9.94
N PHE A 159 -10.52 -7.15 -9.13
CA PHE A 159 -9.64 -8.21 -9.59
C PHE A 159 -10.41 -9.52 -9.61
N ASP A 160 -10.66 -10.03 -10.82
CA ASP A 160 -11.30 -11.32 -11.04
C ASP A 160 -10.30 -12.45 -10.80
N VAL A 161 -10.36 -12.99 -9.59
CA VAL A 161 -9.47 -14.05 -9.12
C VAL A 161 -9.65 -15.32 -9.94
N GLU A 162 -10.87 -15.70 -10.28
CA GLU A 162 -11.14 -16.91 -11.07
C GLU A 162 -10.58 -16.79 -12.48
N CYS A 163 -10.78 -15.64 -13.14
CA CYS A 163 -10.13 -15.33 -14.41
C CYS A 163 -8.60 -15.45 -14.29
N SER A 164 -8.03 -14.91 -13.20
CA SER A 164 -6.57 -14.86 -13.02
C SER A 164 -5.94 -16.25 -12.86
N ARG A 165 -6.68 -17.23 -12.33
CA ARG A 165 -6.22 -18.62 -12.16
C ARG A 165 -5.89 -19.31 -13.48
N GLN A 166 -6.54 -18.88 -14.56
CA GLN A 166 -6.29 -19.35 -15.92
C GLN A 166 -5.22 -18.51 -16.64
N ASN A 167 -4.60 -17.56 -15.93
CA ASN A 167 -3.65 -16.58 -16.46
C ASN A 167 -2.42 -16.52 -15.52
N GLN A 168 -1.80 -15.36 -15.36
CA GLN A 168 -0.59 -15.17 -14.54
C GLN A 168 -0.85 -15.11 -13.03
N LYS A 169 -2.10 -15.19 -12.56
CA LYS A 169 -2.47 -15.19 -11.12
C LYS A 169 -2.08 -13.93 -10.35
N TRP A 170 -1.74 -12.85 -11.04
CA TRP A 170 -1.49 -11.54 -10.45
C TRP A 170 -2.03 -10.44 -11.37
N ALA A 171 -2.25 -9.27 -10.79
CA ALA A 171 -2.87 -8.14 -11.45
C ALA A 171 -2.38 -6.83 -10.85
N GLY A 172 -2.39 -5.78 -11.67
CA GLY A 172 -2.15 -4.42 -11.21
C GLY A 172 -2.49 -3.40 -12.28
N ILE A 173 -2.52 -2.12 -11.89
CA ILE A 173 -2.67 -1.00 -12.81
C ILE A 173 -1.63 0.05 -12.46
N TYR A 174 -0.92 0.55 -13.47
CA TYR A 174 -0.15 1.78 -13.42
C TYR A 174 -0.92 2.96 -14.02
N TRP A 175 -0.86 4.10 -13.32
CA TRP A 175 -1.22 5.41 -13.82
C TRP A 175 0.00 6.02 -14.50
N LEU A 176 -0.05 6.11 -15.83
CA LEU A 176 1.10 6.45 -16.67
C LEU A 176 0.94 7.81 -17.34
N ASN A 177 2.07 8.47 -17.60
CA ASN A 177 2.16 9.66 -18.42
C ASN A 177 3.30 9.56 -19.48
N PRO A 178 3.00 9.75 -20.78
CA PRO A 178 1.66 9.69 -21.39
C PRO A 178 1.00 8.31 -21.20
N PRO A 179 -0.26 8.12 -21.62
CA PRO A 179 -0.93 6.82 -21.53
C PRO A 179 -0.11 5.71 -22.20
N ASN A 180 -0.08 4.53 -21.60
CA ASN A 180 0.67 3.36 -22.05
C ASN A 180 2.19 3.59 -22.19
N ASN A 181 2.77 4.51 -21.42
CA ASN A 181 4.22 4.78 -21.44
C ASN A 181 4.99 3.87 -20.46
N TRP A 182 5.56 2.78 -20.97
CA TRP A 182 6.49 1.91 -20.23
C TRP A 182 7.95 2.33 -20.44
N GLY A 183 8.25 3.62 -20.29
CA GLY A 183 9.61 4.18 -20.36
C GLY A 183 10.17 4.35 -21.78
N LYS A 184 9.33 4.26 -22.83
CA LYS A 184 9.75 4.41 -24.24
C LYS A 184 9.43 5.76 -24.85
N LYS A 185 8.66 6.59 -24.16
CA LYS A 185 8.27 7.93 -24.63
C LYS A 185 8.64 8.96 -23.58
N LYS A 186 9.04 10.14 -24.05
CA LYS A 186 9.13 11.31 -23.18
C LYS A 186 7.72 11.67 -22.71
N GLY A 187 7.55 11.70 -21.41
CA GLY A 187 6.41 12.25 -20.68
C GLY A 187 6.89 12.68 -19.31
N GLY A 188 6.24 12.13 -18.29
CA GLY A 188 6.61 12.31 -16.89
C GLY A 188 6.41 13.74 -16.40
N TYR A 189 6.36 13.87 -15.08
CA TYR A 189 6.27 15.16 -14.41
C TYR A 189 7.48 15.34 -13.50
N ASN A 190 7.89 16.60 -13.34
CA ASN A 190 8.78 17.00 -12.28
C ASN A 190 7.93 17.30 -11.04
N LEU A 191 8.08 16.45 -10.02
CA LEU A 191 7.37 16.51 -8.74
C LEU A 191 8.33 16.87 -7.60
N THR A 192 9.47 17.50 -7.91
CA THR A 192 10.43 17.98 -6.92
C THR A 192 9.73 18.88 -5.91
N GLY A 193 9.93 18.59 -4.62
CA GLY A 193 9.29 19.28 -3.51
C GLY A 193 8.13 18.50 -2.88
N ALA A 194 7.58 17.48 -3.56
CA ALA A 194 6.65 16.56 -2.91
C ALA A 194 7.40 15.72 -1.86
N GLU A 195 6.85 15.66 -0.66
CA GLU A 195 7.39 14.86 0.44
C GLU A 195 6.65 13.54 0.61
N LYS A 196 5.46 13.42 0.02
CA LYS A 196 4.64 12.21 0.13
C LYS A 196 3.67 12.07 -1.04
N LEU A 197 3.22 10.85 -1.27
CA LEU A 197 1.97 10.60 -2.00
C LEU A 197 0.93 10.06 -1.01
N THR A 198 -0.26 10.63 -1.03
CA THR A 198 -1.38 10.16 -0.21
C THR A 198 -2.56 9.75 -1.05
N PHE A 199 -3.31 8.78 -0.52
CA PHE A 199 -4.52 8.27 -1.14
C PHE A 199 -5.41 7.65 -0.06
N TRP A 200 -6.71 7.59 -0.35
CA TRP A 200 -7.65 6.84 0.46
C TRP A 200 -7.92 5.50 -0.20
N ALA A 201 -8.01 4.45 0.63
CA ALA A 201 -8.42 3.13 0.16
C ALA A 201 -9.34 2.44 1.16
N ARG A 202 -10.28 1.65 0.62
CA ARG A 202 -11.08 0.68 1.38
C ARG A 202 -11.31 -0.58 0.57
N GLY A 203 -11.47 -1.70 1.26
CA GLY A 203 -11.95 -2.95 0.70
C GLY A 203 -13.47 -2.98 0.63
N GLU A 204 -14.02 -3.90 -0.16
CA GLU A 204 -15.46 -4.14 -0.21
C GLU A 204 -15.95 -4.89 1.04
N LYS A 205 -15.23 -5.96 1.40
CA LYS A 205 -15.51 -6.83 2.54
C LYS A 205 -14.58 -6.58 3.71
N GLY A 206 -13.45 -5.93 3.47
CA GLY A 206 -12.34 -5.84 4.42
C GLY A 206 -11.55 -7.14 4.45
N GLY A 207 -10.24 -7.03 4.57
CA GLY A 207 -9.30 -8.15 4.48
C GLY A 207 -8.69 -8.33 3.09
N GLU A 208 -9.14 -7.60 2.07
CA GLU A 208 -8.49 -7.55 0.76
C GLU A 208 -7.04 -7.11 0.93
N LYS A 209 -6.12 -7.86 0.30
CA LYS A 209 -4.69 -7.65 0.44
C LYS A 209 -4.14 -7.06 -0.85
N ILE A 210 -3.60 -5.85 -0.77
CA ILE A 210 -2.81 -5.27 -1.84
C ILE A 210 -1.34 -5.54 -1.50
N GLN A 211 -0.62 -6.18 -2.41
CA GLN A 211 0.77 -6.54 -2.15
C GLN A 211 1.65 -5.30 -2.12
N GLU A 212 1.39 -4.35 -3.02
CA GLU A 212 2.17 -3.14 -3.12
C GLU A 212 1.33 -1.98 -3.69
N PHE A 213 1.55 -0.79 -3.16
CA PHE A 213 1.26 0.48 -3.81
C PHE A 213 2.57 1.21 -4.10
N THR A 214 2.74 1.71 -5.32
CA THR A 214 4.06 2.16 -5.81
C THR A 214 3.97 3.48 -6.53
N VAL A 215 5.03 4.27 -6.44
CA VAL A 215 5.30 5.49 -7.20
C VAL A 215 6.61 5.29 -7.95
N GLY A 216 6.68 5.78 -9.17
CA GLY A 216 7.86 5.70 -10.02
C GLY A 216 8.16 4.27 -10.47
N GLY A 217 9.44 3.98 -10.73
CA GLY A 217 9.92 2.63 -11.04
C GLY A 217 9.74 2.18 -12.49
N ILE A 218 9.24 3.04 -13.39
CA ILE A 218 9.23 2.74 -14.83
C ILE A 218 10.66 2.80 -15.36
N THR A 219 11.12 1.70 -15.98
CA THR A 219 12.47 1.60 -16.56
C THR A 219 12.44 1.58 -18.08
N GLY A 220 13.33 2.31 -18.73
CA GLY A 220 13.46 2.37 -20.18
C GLY A 220 14.37 3.50 -20.65
N ASP A 221 14.14 3.97 -21.87
CA ASP A 221 14.89 5.09 -22.47
C ASP A 221 14.56 6.41 -21.76
N PHE A 222 13.36 6.49 -21.18
CA PHE A 222 12.88 7.55 -20.30
C PHE A 222 12.49 6.92 -18.95
N SER A 223 13.49 6.54 -18.17
CA SER A 223 13.29 5.93 -16.85
C SER A 223 12.83 6.96 -15.83
N ASP A 224 12.01 6.53 -14.88
CA ASP A 224 11.69 7.30 -13.69
C ASP A 224 12.97 7.54 -12.87
N SER A 225 13.07 8.73 -12.26
CA SER A 225 14.24 9.15 -11.51
C SER A 225 14.40 8.37 -10.19
N ASP A 226 13.31 7.91 -9.60
CA ASP A 226 13.32 7.09 -8.39
C ASP A 226 12.04 6.24 -8.29
N THR A 227 11.94 5.47 -7.22
CA THR A 227 10.74 4.69 -6.86
C THR A 227 10.54 4.66 -5.35
N ALA A 228 9.28 4.61 -4.92
CA ALA A 228 8.89 4.41 -3.53
C ALA A 228 7.63 3.56 -3.47
N ALA A 229 7.49 2.75 -2.43
CA ALA A 229 6.35 1.86 -2.28
C ALA A 229 5.97 1.64 -0.82
N ILE A 230 4.73 1.19 -0.60
CA ILE A 230 4.27 0.60 0.65
C ILE A 230 3.61 -0.74 0.35
N GLY A 231 3.77 -1.70 1.26
CA GLY A 231 3.17 -3.02 1.09
C GLY A 231 3.73 -4.05 2.07
N PRO A 232 2.99 -5.14 2.35
CA PRO A 232 1.60 -5.37 1.97
C PRO A 232 0.62 -4.50 2.77
N VAL A 233 -0.50 -4.14 2.16
CA VAL A 233 -1.61 -3.41 2.79
C VAL A 233 -2.85 -4.30 2.86
N ILE A 234 -3.41 -4.46 4.06
CA ILE A 234 -4.68 -5.15 4.27
C ILE A 234 -5.76 -4.09 4.45
N LEU A 235 -6.69 -4.01 3.50
CA LEU A 235 -7.70 -2.97 3.48
C LEU A 235 -8.82 -3.26 4.49
N SER A 236 -9.30 -2.24 5.19
CA SER A 236 -10.53 -2.32 5.96
C SER A 236 -11.75 -1.99 5.10
N ARG A 237 -12.94 -2.32 5.60
CA ARG A 237 -14.22 -1.89 5.00
C ARG A 237 -14.39 -0.37 5.03
N GLU A 238 -13.83 0.26 6.05
CA GLU A 238 -13.83 1.71 6.20
C GLU A 238 -12.70 2.35 5.38
N TRP A 239 -12.95 3.56 4.89
CA TRP A 239 -11.94 4.40 4.26
C TRP A 239 -10.80 4.70 5.23
N ARG A 240 -9.57 4.43 4.79
CA ARG A 240 -8.35 4.82 5.50
C ARG A 240 -7.42 5.58 4.55
N LYS A 241 -6.76 6.60 5.09
CA LYS A 241 -5.71 7.32 4.39
C LYS A 241 -4.40 6.54 4.51
N TYR A 242 -3.76 6.32 3.38
CA TYR A 242 -2.43 5.73 3.27
C TYR A 242 -1.45 6.77 2.76
N THR A 243 -0.16 6.55 3.01
CA THR A 243 0.91 7.49 2.67
C THR A 243 2.14 6.72 2.24
N ILE A 244 2.67 7.07 1.07
CA ILE A 244 4.00 6.67 0.59
C ILE A 244 4.93 7.84 0.88
N ASP A 245 5.97 7.59 1.68
CA ASP A 245 7.00 8.59 2.02
C ASP A 245 7.92 8.82 0.81
N LEU A 246 8.04 10.08 0.39
CA LEU A 246 8.89 10.49 -0.74
C LEU A 246 10.05 11.38 -0.31
N ARG A 247 10.25 11.61 0.99
CA ARG A 247 11.35 12.44 1.47
C ARG A 247 12.69 11.84 1.05
N GLY A 248 13.52 12.69 0.44
CA GLY A 248 14.83 12.30 -0.07
C GLY A 248 14.81 11.52 -1.38
N LYS A 249 13.64 11.33 -2.01
CA LYS A 249 13.51 10.73 -3.33
C LYS A 249 13.83 11.74 -4.42
N ASP A 250 14.43 11.27 -5.52
CA ASP A 250 14.57 12.06 -6.73
C ASP A 250 13.25 12.00 -7.53
N LEU A 251 12.51 13.11 -7.51
CA LEU A 251 11.23 13.24 -8.21
C LEU A 251 11.30 14.16 -9.43
N THR A 252 12.50 14.37 -9.99
CA THR A 252 12.69 15.24 -11.15
C THR A 252 12.02 14.71 -12.42
N TYR A 253 11.77 13.40 -12.50
CA TYR A 253 11.10 12.77 -13.63
C TYR A 253 10.30 11.52 -13.22
N ILE A 254 8.98 11.64 -13.11
CA ILE A 254 8.08 10.53 -12.75
C ILE A 254 6.99 10.34 -13.82
N SER A 255 7.10 9.26 -14.60
CA SER A 255 6.16 8.80 -15.62
C SER A 255 5.17 7.74 -15.11
N GLY A 256 5.56 6.93 -14.12
CA GLY A 256 4.65 6.08 -13.34
C GLY A 256 4.18 6.80 -12.07
N GLY A 257 3.05 7.48 -12.11
CA GLY A 257 2.60 8.31 -11.00
C GLY A 257 2.13 7.51 -9.79
N PHE A 258 1.39 6.44 -10.03
CA PHE A 258 0.86 5.56 -8.99
C PHE A 258 0.59 4.18 -9.56
N ALA A 259 0.75 3.15 -8.75
CA ALA A 259 0.39 1.80 -9.10
C ALA A 259 -0.09 1.02 -7.88
N TRP A 260 -0.79 -0.06 -8.16
CA TRP A 260 -1.05 -1.11 -7.20
C TRP A 260 -0.83 -2.47 -7.86
N SER A 261 -0.50 -3.47 -7.06
CA SER A 261 -0.48 -4.87 -7.48
C SER A 261 -1.00 -5.82 -6.41
N THR A 262 -1.58 -6.92 -6.85
CA THR A 262 -1.97 -8.04 -5.98
C THR A 262 -1.92 -9.38 -6.72
N SER A 263 -2.15 -10.46 -5.99
CA SER A 263 -2.18 -11.82 -6.52
C SER A 263 -3.37 -12.62 -6.02
N GLU A 264 -3.65 -13.70 -6.73
CA GLU A 264 -4.60 -14.73 -6.31
C GLU A 264 -4.18 -15.40 -5.00
N GLU A 265 -2.88 -15.58 -4.78
CA GLU A 265 -2.38 -16.13 -3.51
C GLU A 265 -2.70 -15.21 -2.33
N ALA A 266 -2.61 -13.89 -2.53
CA ALA A 266 -2.94 -12.91 -1.51
C ALA A 266 -4.46 -12.83 -1.26
N ASN A 267 -5.26 -13.04 -2.31
CA ASN A 267 -6.72 -12.99 -2.30
C ASN A 267 -7.31 -14.22 -3.00
N PRO A 268 -7.53 -15.33 -2.28
CA PRO A 268 -8.11 -16.54 -2.87
C PRO A 268 -9.60 -16.38 -3.21
N ASP A 269 -10.26 -15.37 -2.66
CA ASP A 269 -11.64 -14.97 -2.96
C ASP A 269 -11.66 -13.65 -3.75
N ALA A 270 -12.84 -13.27 -4.29
CA ALA A 270 -13.01 -12.03 -5.04
C ALA A 270 -12.41 -10.80 -4.33
N CYS A 271 -11.51 -10.09 -5.03
CA CYS A 271 -10.83 -8.90 -4.52
C CYS A 271 -11.43 -7.65 -5.17
N MET A 272 -12.22 -6.90 -4.41
CA MET A 272 -12.79 -5.63 -4.81
C MET A 272 -12.39 -4.56 -3.81
N PHE A 273 -11.93 -3.43 -4.30
CA PHE A 273 -11.52 -2.32 -3.46
C PHE A 273 -11.70 -0.99 -4.18
N TYR A 274 -11.56 0.07 -3.39
CA TYR A 274 -11.86 1.42 -3.82
C TYR A 274 -10.69 2.32 -3.51
N LEU A 275 -10.43 3.27 -4.40
CA LEU A 275 -9.43 4.31 -4.24
C LEU A 275 -10.05 5.68 -4.44
N ASP A 276 -9.56 6.66 -3.71
CA ASP A 276 -10.02 8.04 -3.81
C ASP A 276 -8.90 9.02 -3.41
N GLU A 277 -9.02 10.29 -3.84
CA GLU A 277 -8.16 11.40 -3.39
C GLU A 277 -6.64 11.09 -3.49
N ILE A 278 -6.19 10.59 -4.65
CA ILE A 278 -4.79 10.23 -4.91
C ILE A 278 -4.00 11.47 -5.35
N LYS A 279 -2.99 11.87 -4.58
CA LYS A 279 -2.19 13.06 -4.86
C LYS A 279 -0.80 13.06 -4.23
N PHE A 280 0.12 13.77 -4.87
CA PHE A 280 1.39 14.17 -4.28
C PHE A 280 1.20 15.41 -3.41
N GLU A 281 1.92 15.50 -2.29
CA GLU A 281 1.89 16.59 -1.31
C GLU A 281 3.27 16.91 -0.75
#